data_AF-A0A821T2N6-F1
#
_entry.id   AF-A0A821T2N6-F1
#
_cell.length_a   1.000
_cell.length_b   1.000
_cell.length_c   1.000
_cell.angle_alpha   90.00
_cell.angle_beta   90.00
_cell.angle_gamma   90.00
#
_symmetry.space_group_name_H-M   'P 1'
#
loop_
_entity.id
_entity.type
_entity.pdbx_description
1 polymer ?
#
loop_
_entity_poly.entity_id
_entity_poly.type
_entity_poly.pdbx_seq_one_letter_code
_entity_poly.pdbx_strand_id
1 'polypeptide(L)'
;MYSYPKVKNVTLSLSNISNEIYKLISEIRSDWNSSNTRLVTFTEGITNSILGLFDNRIVDDQSNGLIIKLFGAHTELFIDRPSEINAMVKLSEYGVLTQRVLIQFNNGIIYEFTTGEACSREDVRKDNISKLIATKIAQFHSIPNDKYEKPYIISLIRKFIQLISENEQQKKGFN
;
A
#
# COMPACT_ATOMS: atom_id res chain seq x y z
N MET A 1 -10.15 -22.54 3.88
CA MET A 1 -8.96 -21.68 3.80
C MET A 1 -9.47 -20.31 3.34
N TYR A 2 -9.40 -19.27 4.18
CA TYR A 2 -9.92 -17.95 3.79
C TYR A 2 -8.98 -17.34 2.73
N SER A 3 -9.49 -17.14 1.51
CA SER A 3 -8.74 -16.49 0.43
C SER A 3 -8.73 -14.99 0.67
N TYR A 4 -7.55 -14.42 0.90
CA TYR A 4 -7.32 -13.00 1.03
C TYR A 4 -6.68 -12.46 -0.25
N PRO A 5 -6.91 -11.18 -0.62
CA PRO A 5 -7.69 -10.18 0.09
C PRO A 5 -9.20 -10.34 -0.15
N LYS A 6 -10.00 -9.95 0.84
CA LYS A 6 -11.46 -9.84 0.66
C LYS A 6 -11.76 -8.58 -0.17
N VAL A 7 -12.44 -8.73 -1.29
CA VAL A 7 -12.82 -7.59 -2.15
C VAL A 7 -14.16 -7.02 -1.68
N LYS A 8 -14.22 -5.69 -1.50
CA LYS A 8 -15.38 -4.96 -0.99
C LYS A 8 -15.66 -3.73 -1.85
N ASN A 9 -16.90 -3.58 -2.30
CA ASN A 9 -17.32 -2.45 -3.13
C ASN A 9 -17.69 -1.23 -2.27
N VAL A 10 -16.71 -0.70 -1.53
CA VAL A 10 -16.85 0.45 -0.64
C VAL A 10 -15.82 1.51 -1.03
N THR A 11 -16.21 2.78 -0.95
CA THR A 11 -15.31 3.93 -1.15
C THR A 11 -15.20 4.69 0.15
N LEU A 12 -13.97 4.90 0.64
CA LEU A 12 -13.70 5.63 1.87
C LEU A 12 -13.17 7.04 1.58
N SER A 13 -13.49 7.99 2.43
CA SER A 13 -12.95 9.34 2.44
C SER A 13 -12.38 9.63 3.83
N LEU A 14 -11.36 10.47 3.91
CA LEU A 14 -10.84 10.93 5.21
C LEU A 14 -11.94 11.56 6.08
N SER A 15 -12.94 12.19 5.46
CA SER A 15 -14.09 12.80 6.16
C SER A 15 -15.11 11.81 6.71
N ASN A 16 -15.17 10.57 6.18
CA ASN A 16 -16.20 9.58 6.56
C ASN A 16 -15.61 8.28 7.13
N ILE A 17 -14.30 8.26 7.38
CA ILE A 17 -13.57 7.03 7.69
C ILE A 17 -14.03 6.37 8.99
N SER A 18 -14.49 7.15 9.97
CA SER A 18 -14.74 6.66 11.32
C SER A 18 -15.78 5.55 11.40
N ASN A 19 -16.95 5.67 10.78
CA ASN A 19 -17.99 4.63 10.92
C ASN A 19 -17.93 3.54 9.85
N GLU A 20 -17.56 3.90 8.63
CA GLU A 20 -17.50 2.93 7.52
C GLU A 20 -16.32 1.97 7.66
N ILE A 21 -15.22 2.39 8.29
CA ILE A 21 -14.08 1.50 8.53
C ILE A 21 -14.44 0.31 9.44
N TYR A 22 -15.21 0.53 10.52
CA TYR A 22 -15.58 -0.54 11.44
C TYR A 22 -16.51 -1.56 10.78
N LYS A 23 -17.43 -1.11 9.91
CA LYS A 23 -18.22 -2.02 9.07
C LYS A 23 -17.31 -2.85 8.18
N LEU A 24 -16.33 -2.20 7.55
CA LEU A 24 -15.41 -2.85 6.61
C LEU A 24 -14.52 -3.91 7.29
N ILE A 25 -13.98 -3.60 8.48
CA ILE A 25 -13.08 -4.51 9.21
C ILE A 25 -13.83 -5.50 10.11
N SER A 26 -15.14 -5.40 10.28
CA SER A 26 -15.94 -6.24 11.19
C SER A 26 -15.76 -7.74 10.96
N GLU A 27 -15.46 -8.17 9.72
CA GLU A 27 -15.21 -9.58 9.41
C GLU A 27 -13.80 -10.07 9.81
N ILE A 28 -12.90 -9.16 10.19
CA ILE A 28 -11.52 -9.46 10.61
C ILE A 28 -11.34 -9.13 12.10
N ARG A 29 -11.97 -8.04 12.54
CA ARG A 29 -11.95 -7.48 13.89
C ARG A 29 -13.38 -7.05 14.26
N SER A 30 -14.22 -8.01 14.63
CA SER A 30 -15.64 -7.78 14.94
C SER A 30 -15.86 -6.99 16.23
N ASP A 31 -14.87 -6.98 17.12
CA ASP A 31 -14.91 -6.34 18.42
C ASP A 31 -14.35 -4.90 18.41
N TRP A 32 -13.80 -4.45 17.29
CA TRP A 32 -13.22 -3.11 17.14
C TRP A 32 -14.28 -2.05 16.81
N ASN A 33 -14.22 -0.91 17.50
CA ASN A 33 -15.10 0.26 17.34
C ASN A 33 -14.37 1.56 17.76
N SER A 34 -15.03 2.70 17.60
CA SER A 34 -14.46 4.02 17.88
C SER A 34 -14.06 4.24 19.34
N SER A 35 -14.67 3.53 20.28
CA SER A 35 -14.39 3.68 21.71
C SER A 35 -13.19 2.87 22.18
N ASN A 36 -12.85 1.79 21.47
CA ASN A 36 -11.76 0.87 21.87
C ASN A 36 -10.60 0.82 20.86
N THR A 37 -10.59 1.69 19.86
CA THR A 37 -9.48 1.80 18.91
C THR A 37 -9.00 3.24 18.79
N ARG A 38 -7.77 3.38 18.30
CA ARG A 38 -7.15 4.67 17.99
C ARG A 38 -6.73 4.68 16.54
N LEU A 39 -7.21 5.70 15.84
CA LEU A 39 -6.78 6.02 14.49
C LEU A 39 -5.57 6.96 14.56
N VAL A 40 -4.50 6.60 13.86
CA VAL A 40 -3.26 7.35 13.77
C VAL A 40 -3.01 7.67 12.32
N THR A 41 -2.75 8.93 12.00
CA THR A 41 -2.38 9.31 10.65
C THR A 41 -0.87 9.27 10.48
N PHE A 42 -0.38 8.41 9.59
CA PHE A 42 1.05 8.34 9.25
C PHE A 42 1.43 9.32 8.16
N THR A 43 0.57 9.49 7.15
CA THR A 43 0.81 10.43 6.04
C THR A 43 -0.49 11.07 5.57
N GLU A 44 -0.51 12.40 5.52
CA GLU A 44 -1.58 13.21 4.89
C GLU A 44 -1.11 13.73 3.54
N GLY A 45 -0.87 12.82 2.60
CA GLY A 45 -0.48 13.18 1.24
C GLY A 45 -1.70 13.35 0.33
N ILE A 46 -1.58 14.26 -0.65
CA ILE A 46 -2.55 14.39 -1.76
C ILE A 46 -2.64 13.09 -2.56
N THR A 47 -1.52 12.37 -2.71
CA THR A 47 -1.39 11.21 -3.61
C THR A 47 -1.58 9.84 -2.93
N ASN A 48 -1.30 9.71 -1.63
CA ASN A 48 -1.57 8.51 -0.84
C ASN A 48 -1.74 8.93 0.63
N SER A 49 -2.85 8.52 1.26
CA SER A 49 -3.06 8.69 2.70
C SER A 49 -2.91 7.35 3.40
N ILE A 50 -2.12 7.31 4.46
CA ILE A 50 -1.85 6.10 5.24
C ILE A 50 -2.28 6.35 6.67
N LEU A 51 -3.18 5.51 7.15
CA LEU A 51 -3.72 5.54 8.50
C LEU A 51 -3.42 4.20 9.17
N GLY A 52 -3.08 4.23 10.45
CA GLY A 52 -3.01 3.07 11.31
C GLY A 52 -4.22 3.02 12.23
N LEU A 53 -4.82 1.85 12.40
CA LEU A 53 -5.86 1.60 13.36
C LEU A 53 -5.36 0.58 14.37
N PHE A 54 -5.34 0.97 15.65
CA PHE A 54 -4.76 0.21 16.75
C PHE A 54 -5.78 -0.01 17.86
N ASP A 55 -5.65 -1.11 18.60
CA ASP A 55 -6.53 -1.46 19.71
C ASP A 55 -6.05 -0.80 21.01
N ASN A 56 -6.86 0.09 21.59
CA ASN A 56 -6.50 0.82 22.81
C ASN A 56 -6.52 -0.04 24.08
N ARG A 57 -7.06 -1.26 23.99
CA ARG A 57 -7.10 -2.20 25.14
C ARG A 57 -5.76 -2.90 25.32
N ILE A 58 -4.87 -2.83 24.33
CA ILE A 58 -3.56 -3.47 24.32
C ILE A 58 -2.51 -2.39 24.52
N VAL A 59 -1.65 -2.55 25.53
CA VAL A 59 -0.58 -1.60 25.86
C VAL A 59 0.58 -1.69 24.85
N ASP A 60 0.73 -2.87 24.25
CA ASP A 60 1.76 -3.15 23.27
C ASP A 60 1.19 -3.09 21.84
N ASP A 61 1.39 -1.96 21.16
CA ASP A 61 1.02 -1.77 19.75
C ASP A 61 1.78 -2.73 18.80
N GLN A 62 2.73 -3.53 19.32
CA GLN A 62 3.71 -4.23 18.50
C GLN A 62 3.23 -5.44 17.68
N SER A 63 1.94 -5.82 17.72
CA SER A 63 1.55 -7.05 17.00
C SER A 63 0.18 -7.13 16.36
N ASN A 64 -0.70 -6.11 16.41
CA ASN A 64 -2.08 -6.32 15.95
C ASN A 64 -2.79 -5.13 15.29
N GLY A 65 -2.07 -4.08 14.88
CA GLY A 65 -2.63 -2.96 14.14
C GLY A 65 -3.07 -3.30 12.71
N LEU A 66 -3.96 -2.47 12.16
CA LEU A 66 -4.32 -2.49 10.74
C LEU A 66 -3.81 -1.22 10.07
N ILE A 67 -3.25 -1.35 8.87
CA ILE A 67 -2.91 -0.20 8.03
C ILE A 67 -3.96 -0.04 6.94
N ILE A 68 -4.48 1.17 6.83
CA ILE A 68 -5.45 1.60 5.82
C ILE A 68 -4.70 2.53 4.87
N LYS A 69 -4.53 2.08 3.62
CA LYS A 69 -3.94 2.88 2.55
C LYS A 69 -5.05 3.33 1.61
N LEU A 70 -5.28 4.63 1.56
CA LEU A 70 -6.18 5.27 0.60
C LEU A 70 -5.36 5.73 -0.61
N PHE A 71 -5.82 5.37 -1.81
CA PHE A 71 -5.23 5.84 -3.06
C PHE A 71 -5.68 7.28 -3.33
N GLY A 72 -4.74 8.20 -3.52
CA GLY A 72 -5.04 9.59 -3.84
C GLY A 72 -5.37 9.80 -5.32
N ALA A 73 -6.04 10.91 -5.61
CA ALA A 73 -6.46 11.29 -6.96
C ALA A 73 -5.26 11.51 -7.91
N HIS A 74 -5.46 11.28 -9.20
CA HIS A 74 -4.49 11.59 -10.28
C HIS A 74 -3.24 10.70 -10.35
N THR A 75 -3.18 9.64 -9.57
CA THR A 75 -2.10 8.63 -9.65
C THR A 75 -2.44 7.47 -10.60
N GLU A 76 -3.72 7.33 -11.00
CA GLU A 76 -4.16 6.35 -12.00
C GLU A 76 -3.55 6.59 -13.39
N LEU A 77 -3.09 7.82 -13.66
CA LEU A 77 -2.33 8.15 -14.87
C LEU A 77 -0.98 7.44 -14.92
N PHE A 78 -0.46 6.88 -13.82
CA PHE A 78 0.86 6.26 -13.80
C PHE A 78 0.88 4.86 -13.17
N ILE A 79 -0.06 4.56 -12.26
CA ILE A 79 -0.01 3.35 -11.43
C ILE A 79 -1.22 2.45 -11.73
N ASP A 80 -0.95 1.23 -12.20
CA ASP A 80 -1.94 0.17 -12.32
C ASP A 80 -2.22 -0.43 -10.93
N ARG A 81 -3.31 0.02 -10.30
CA ARG A 81 -3.70 -0.38 -8.94
C ARG A 81 -3.97 -1.88 -8.80
N PRO A 82 -4.71 -2.54 -9.71
CA PRO A 82 -4.80 -4.00 -9.73
C PRO A 82 -3.44 -4.70 -9.74
N SER A 83 -2.49 -4.24 -10.55
CA SER A 83 -1.14 -4.83 -10.59
C SER A 83 -0.35 -4.59 -9.29
N GLU A 84 -0.48 -3.42 -8.66
CA GLU A 84 0.13 -3.12 -7.36
C GLU A 84 -0.40 -4.07 -6.27
N ILE A 85 -1.72 -4.23 -6.17
CA ILE A 85 -2.35 -5.10 -5.16
C ILE A 85 -1.96 -6.55 -5.41
N ASN A 86 -2.02 -7.02 -6.66
CA ASN A 86 -1.62 -8.37 -7.01
C ASN A 86 -0.14 -8.64 -6.67
N ALA A 87 0.74 -7.66 -6.90
CA ALA A 87 2.13 -7.76 -6.48
C ALA A 87 2.24 -7.90 -4.96
N MET A 88 1.57 -7.06 -4.18
CA MET A 88 1.58 -7.15 -2.71
C MET A 88 1.10 -8.51 -2.20
N VAL A 89 0.00 -9.04 -2.76
CA VAL A 89 -0.54 -10.36 -2.40
C VAL A 89 0.46 -11.46 -2.72
N LYS A 90 0.99 -11.49 -3.95
CA LYS A 90 1.99 -12.49 -4.37
C LYS A 90 3.25 -12.43 -3.50
N LEU A 91 3.75 -11.23 -3.21
CA LEU A 91 4.93 -11.07 -2.34
C LEU A 91 4.69 -11.58 -0.93
N SER A 92 3.48 -11.42 -0.40
CA SER A 92 3.09 -11.94 0.91
C SER A 92 2.99 -13.47 0.91
N GLU A 93 2.40 -14.07 -0.13
CA GLU A 93 2.33 -15.54 -0.30
C GLU A 93 3.71 -16.19 -0.36
N TYR A 94 4.69 -15.52 -0.99
CA TYR A 94 6.07 -16.00 -1.07
C TYR A 94 6.94 -15.60 0.14
N GLY A 95 6.37 -14.96 1.17
CA GLY A 95 7.08 -14.60 2.40
C GLY A 95 8.13 -13.50 2.23
N VAL A 96 8.10 -12.77 1.11
CA VAL A 96 8.98 -11.62 0.87
C VAL A 96 8.47 -10.40 1.64
N LEU A 97 7.16 -10.15 1.58
CA LEU A 97 6.48 -9.22 2.47
C LEU A 97 5.91 -9.97 3.67
N THR A 98 6.14 -9.44 4.86
CA THR A 98 5.57 -9.97 6.12
C THR A 98 4.09 -9.64 6.27
N GLN A 99 3.64 -8.57 5.62
CA GLN A 99 2.28 -8.03 5.73
C GLN A 99 1.34 -8.70 4.74
N ARG A 100 0.22 -9.26 5.23
CA ARG A 100 -0.84 -9.74 4.34
C ARG A 100 -1.81 -8.62 3.99
N VAL A 101 -2.22 -8.57 2.72
CA VAL A 101 -3.34 -7.73 2.29
C VAL A 101 -4.64 -8.42 2.70
N LEU A 102 -5.43 -7.77 3.55
CA LEU A 102 -6.62 -8.35 4.15
C LEU A 102 -7.89 -7.95 3.42
N ILE A 103 -8.00 -6.67 3.04
CA ILE A 103 -9.18 -6.14 2.34
C ILE A 103 -8.71 -5.27 1.18
N GLN A 104 -9.34 -5.45 0.03
CA GLN A 104 -9.29 -4.51 -1.08
C GLN A 104 -10.65 -3.83 -1.21
N PHE A 105 -10.63 -2.50 -1.35
CA PHE A 105 -11.83 -1.70 -1.60
C PHE A 105 -11.59 -0.70 -2.74
N ASN A 106 -12.64 0.01 -3.17
CA ASN A 106 -12.63 0.74 -4.45
C ASN A 106 -11.46 1.72 -4.59
N ASN A 107 -11.08 2.36 -3.50
CA ASN A 107 -10.04 3.39 -3.47
C ASN A 107 -8.94 3.12 -2.43
N GLY A 108 -8.67 1.84 -2.13
CA GLY A 108 -7.60 1.50 -1.21
C GLY A 108 -7.51 0.04 -0.80
N ILE A 109 -6.62 -0.21 0.15
CA ILE A 109 -6.39 -1.54 0.74
C ILE A 109 -6.20 -1.44 2.26
N ILE A 110 -6.53 -2.53 2.95
CA ILE A 110 -6.21 -2.76 4.36
C ILE A 110 -5.26 -3.94 4.45
N TYR A 111 -4.15 -3.77 5.16
CA TYR A 111 -3.16 -4.81 5.39
C TYR A 111 -2.66 -4.80 6.83
N GLU A 112 -1.99 -5.87 7.22
CA GLU A 112 -1.46 -6.03 8.58
C GLU A 112 -0.39 -4.97 8.89
N PHE A 113 -0.44 -4.42 10.11
CA PHE A 113 0.69 -3.65 10.63
C PHE A 113 1.88 -4.57 10.92
N THR A 114 3.08 -4.12 10.59
CA THR A 114 4.31 -4.78 11.02
C THR A 114 5.15 -3.78 11.78
N THR A 115 5.69 -4.22 12.90
CA THR A 115 6.62 -3.45 13.70
C THR A 115 7.98 -3.36 13.05
N GLY A 116 8.60 -2.21 13.26
CA GLY A 116 9.95 -1.96 12.80
C GLY A 116 10.17 -0.48 12.56
N GLU A 117 11.43 -0.12 12.44
CA GLU A 117 11.86 1.21 12.07
C GLU A 117 12.34 1.19 10.63
N ALA A 118 12.04 2.25 9.88
CA ALA A 118 12.58 2.41 8.54
C ALA A 118 14.11 2.55 8.64
N CYS A 119 14.84 1.77 7.84
CA CYS A 119 16.30 1.89 7.79
C CYS A 119 16.71 3.31 7.37
N SER A 120 17.59 3.94 8.14
CA SER A 120 18.22 5.21 7.77
C SER A 120 19.25 5.00 6.64
N ARG A 121 19.76 6.11 6.09
CA ARG A 121 20.83 6.06 5.09
C ARG A 121 22.11 5.44 5.65
N GLU A 122 22.35 5.62 6.95
CA GLU A 122 23.49 5.10 7.66
C GLU A 122 23.33 3.59 7.91
N ASP A 123 22.10 3.14 8.22
CA ASP A 123 21.79 1.74 8.44
C ASP A 123 22.04 0.89 7.19
N VAL A 124 21.58 1.34 6.02
CA VAL A 124 21.73 0.56 4.78
C VAL A 124 23.19 0.34 4.36
N ARG A 125 24.14 1.10 4.93
CA ARG A 125 25.59 0.94 4.69
C ARG A 125 26.26 -0.03 5.66
N LYS A 126 25.59 -0.42 6.75
CA LYS A 126 26.13 -1.42 7.69
C LYS A 126 26.13 -2.78 7.00
N ASP A 127 27.27 -3.48 7.03
CA ASP A 127 27.47 -4.74 6.29
C ASP A 127 26.39 -5.80 6.61
N ASN A 128 26.04 -5.96 7.88
CA ASN A 128 25.00 -6.89 8.32
C ASN A 128 23.61 -6.54 7.75
N ILE A 129 23.24 -5.25 7.73
CA ILE A 129 21.95 -4.79 7.19
C ILE A 129 21.95 -4.89 5.66
N SER A 130 23.03 -4.49 5.00
CA SER A 130 23.18 -4.57 3.54
C SER A 130 23.03 -6.01 3.05
N LYS A 131 23.62 -6.99 3.76
CA LYS A 131 23.43 -8.42 3.48
C LYS A 131 21.96 -8.85 3.59
N LEU A 132 21.25 -8.42 4.64
CA LEU A 132 19.82 -8.72 4.80
C LEU A 132 18.97 -8.12 3.68
N ILE A 133 19.27 -6.89 3.27
CA ILE A 133 18.62 -6.22 2.13
C ILE A 133 18.88 -7.03 0.85
N ALA A 134 20.13 -7.40 0.58
CA ALA A 134 20.49 -8.20 -0.60
C ALA A 134 19.78 -9.56 -0.62
N THR A 135 19.69 -10.24 0.53
CA THR A 135 18.92 -11.49 0.67
C THR A 135 17.44 -11.27 0.34
N LYS A 136 16.82 -10.20 0.86
CA LYS A 136 15.41 -9.91 0.58
C LYS A 136 15.16 -9.54 -0.89
N ILE A 137 16.05 -8.78 -1.52
CA ILE A 137 15.99 -8.47 -2.96
C ILE A 137 16.17 -9.75 -3.80
N ALA A 138 17.07 -10.65 -3.41
CA ALA A 138 17.23 -11.93 -4.10
C ALA A 138 15.97 -12.80 -4.00
N GLN A 139 15.33 -12.86 -2.83
CA GLN A 139 14.04 -13.52 -2.66
C GLN A 139 12.97 -12.87 -3.55
N PHE A 140 12.89 -11.54 -3.58
CA PHE A 140 11.97 -10.81 -4.46
C PHE A 140 12.19 -11.18 -5.94
N HIS A 141 13.43 -11.20 -6.42
CA HIS A 141 13.76 -11.55 -7.80
C HIS A 141 13.51 -13.02 -8.16
N SER A 142 13.47 -13.93 -7.17
CA SER A 142 13.16 -15.35 -7.40
C SER A 142 11.67 -15.63 -7.62
N ILE A 143 10.78 -14.66 -7.38
CA ILE A 143 9.34 -14.86 -7.55
C ILE A 143 9.03 -14.92 -9.05
N PRO A 144 8.35 -15.98 -9.53
CA PRO A 144 7.98 -16.10 -10.93
C PRO A 144 7.17 -14.90 -11.41
N ASN A 145 7.46 -14.42 -12.61
CA ASN A 145 6.78 -13.27 -13.17
C ASN A 145 6.22 -13.60 -14.56
N ASP A 146 5.02 -14.17 -14.57
CA ASP A 146 4.38 -14.68 -15.79
C ASP A 146 3.72 -13.58 -16.62
N LYS A 147 3.73 -12.33 -16.13
CA LYS A 147 2.95 -11.21 -16.71
C LYS A 147 3.80 -10.20 -17.49
N TYR A 148 5.09 -10.09 -17.19
CA TYR A 148 5.94 -9.04 -17.76
C TYR A 148 7.10 -9.62 -18.56
N GLU A 149 6.94 -9.67 -19.88
CA GLU A 149 7.99 -10.09 -20.83
C GLU A 149 9.01 -8.98 -21.13
N LYS A 150 8.65 -7.71 -20.88
CA LYS A 150 9.47 -6.53 -21.22
C LYS A 150 9.69 -5.62 -20.02
N PRO A 151 10.86 -4.97 -19.91
CA PRO A 151 11.12 -4.00 -18.84
C PRO A 151 10.09 -2.86 -18.85
N TYR A 152 9.42 -2.65 -17.72
CA TYR A 152 8.41 -1.59 -17.56
C TYR A 152 9.00 -0.17 -17.72
N ILE A 153 10.31 -0.01 -17.51
CA ILE A 153 10.97 1.31 -17.59
C ILE A 153 10.83 1.97 -18.97
N ILE A 154 10.86 1.20 -20.05
CA ILE A 154 10.80 1.76 -21.41
C ILE A 154 9.41 2.33 -21.70
N SER A 155 8.35 1.60 -21.33
CA SER A 155 6.98 2.10 -21.48
C SER A 155 6.71 3.28 -20.56
N LEU A 156 7.25 3.25 -19.33
CA LEU A 156 7.12 4.35 -18.38
C LEU A 156 7.76 5.65 -18.92
N ILE A 157 9.01 5.59 -19.41
CA ILE A 157 9.70 6.75 -19.99
C ILE A 157 8.91 7.32 -21.17
N ARG A 158 8.43 6.47 -22.08
CA ARG A 158 7.63 6.92 -23.23
C ARG A 158 6.35 7.65 -22.80
N LYS A 159 5.67 7.13 -21.77
CA LYS A 159 4.48 7.75 -21.20
C LYS A 159 4.79 9.13 -20.60
N PHE A 160 5.90 9.26 -19.87
CA PHE A 160 6.34 10.55 -19.35
C PHE A 160 6.60 11.57 -20.44
N ILE A 161 7.31 11.18 -21.51
CA ILE A 161 7.59 12.07 -22.65
C ILE A 161 6.28 12.55 -23.30
N GLN A 162 5.34 11.63 -23.54
CA GLN A 162 4.04 11.97 -24.12
C GLN A 162 3.27 13.00 -23.29
N LEU A 163 3.17 12.79 -21.97
CA LEU A 163 2.45 13.69 -21.07
C LEU A 163 3.09 15.08 -20.98
N ILE A 164 4.41 15.18 -21.11
CA ILE A 164 5.11 16.46 -21.20
C ILE A 164 4.69 17.18 -22.50
N SER A 165 4.71 16.47 -23.64
CA SER A 165 4.33 17.04 -24.93
C SER A 165 2.87 17.52 -24.98
N GLU A 166 1.94 16.76 -24.40
CA GLU A 166 0.51 17.12 -24.33
C GLU A 166 0.29 18.38 -23.46
N ASN A 167 0.97 18.49 -22.32
CA ASN A 167 0.91 19.67 -21.46
C ASN A 167 1.50 20.93 -22.12
N GLU A 168 2.56 20.77 -22.93
CA GLU A 168 3.15 21.88 -23.69
C GLU A 168 2.24 22.38 -24.82
N GLN A 169 1.52 21.47 -25.49
CA GLN A 169 0.56 21.83 -26.53
C GLN A 169 -0.67 22.54 -25.97
N GLN A 170 -1.18 22.12 -24.81
CA GLN A 170 -2.27 22.82 -24.12
C GLN A 170 -1.88 24.25 -23.73
N LYS A 171 -0.65 24.49 -23.26
CA LYS A 171 -0.17 25.85 -22.95
C LYS A 171 -0.02 26.75 -24.18
N LYS A 172 0.21 26.19 -25.36
CA LYS A 172 0.31 26.95 -26.63
C LYS A 172 -1.05 27.26 -27.27
N GLY A 173 -2.11 26.54 -26.90
CA GLY A 173 -3.47 26.76 -27.41
C GLY A 173 -4.27 27.87 -26.71
N PHE A 174 -3.69 28.54 -25.71
CA PHE A 174 -4.30 29.65 -24.96
C PHE A 174 -3.61 31.02 -25.20
N ASN A 175 -2.70 31.11 -26.17
CA ASN A 175 -2.09 32.37 -26.63
C ASN A 175 -2.61 32.76 -28.01
#